data_AF-A0A330LD21-F1
#
_entry.id   AF-A0A330LD21-F1
#
_cell.length_a   1.000
_cell.length_b   1.000
_cell.length_c   1.000
_cell.angle_alpha   90.00
_cell.angle_beta   90.00
_cell.angle_gamma   90.00
#
_symmetry.space_group_name_H-M   'P 1'
#
loop_
_entity.id
_entity.type
_entity.pdbx_description
1 polymer ?
#
loop_
_entity_poly.entity_id
_entity_poly.type
_entity_poly.pdbx_seq_one_letter_code
_entity_poly.pdbx_strand_id
1 'polypeptide(L)'
;MEGAPPPFTRTTVTTTTIRTTTTPRPTRPTPVYTGQCQSSGDVTFILDSSGSVGEENFGRMRNFIASAVRDLEVDNGFFRIAVITYSDSATVHFYLNTYSSKAEIFDAIHRIPYVYGYTNTADALRRARLDVYSPSHGDRTNVPNLVVMVTDGESNMNPQQTLPEADRIRRSGTSIITVAVGVPNNLELSLNSRSRILQISITLAAARACIKPPRACI
;
A
#
# COMPACT_ATOMS: atom_id res chain seq x y z
N MET A 1 38.03 -87.44 30.72
CA MET A 1 36.73 -87.98 31.13
C MET A 1 35.74 -86.84 31.09
N GLU A 2 34.92 -86.83 30.05
CA GLU A 2 33.85 -85.86 29.80
C GLU A 2 32.88 -85.83 30.99
N GLY A 3 32.73 -84.68 31.65
CA GLY A 3 31.75 -84.48 32.72
C GLY A 3 30.50 -83.79 32.16
N ALA A 4 29.35 -84.45 32.27
CA ALA A 4 28.06 -83.98 31.76
C ALA A 4 27.65 -82.60 32.32
N PRO A 5 26.99 -81.75 31.53
CA PRO A 5 26.56 -80.42 31.97
C PRO A 5 25.33 -80.49 32.90
N PRO A 6 25.30 -79.72 34.01
CA PRO A 6 24.15 -79.60 34.89
C PRO A 6 23.03 -78.69 34.31
N PRO A 7 21.77 -78.84 34.77
CA PRO A 7 20.58 -78.32 34.12
C PRO A 7 20.37 -76.79 34.25
N PHE A 8 19.76 -76.22 33.21
CA PHE A 8 19.44 -74.80 33.08
C PHE A 8 18.35 -74.35 34.05
N THR A 9 18.65 -73.33 34.86
CA THR A 9 17.68 -72.61 35.70
C THR A 9 17.20 -71.36 34.98
N ARG A 10 15.87 -71.23 34.88
CA ARG A 10 15.15 -70.16 34.18
C ARG A 10 15.23 -68.87 35.01
N THR A 11 15.91 -67.85 34.50
CA THR A 11 15.95 -66.51 35.11
C THR A 11 15.07 -65.56 34.30
N THR A 12 14.01 -65.05 34.93
CA THR A 12 13.08 -64.07 34.38
C THR A 12 13.78 -62.71 34.24
N VAL A 13 13.83 -62.16 33.03
CA VAL A 13 14.42 -60.85 32.75
C VAL A 13 13.36 -59.77 32.96
N THR A 14 13.53 -58.96 34.00
CA THR A 14 12.69 -57.78 34.26
C THR A 14 13.28 -56.59 33.48
N THR A 15 12.60 -56.17 32.41
CA THR A 15 12.99 -55.00 31.61
C THR A 15 12.79 -53.72 32.42
N THR A 16 13.88 -53.08 32.82
CA THR A 16 13.88 -51.77 33.49
C THR A 16 13.96 -50.67 32.42
N THR A 17 12.90 -49.87 32.28
CA THR A 17 12.86 -48.73 31.36
C THR A 17 13.67 -47.56 31.94
N ILE A 18 14.81 -47.22 31.32
CA ILE A 18 15.58 -46.02 31.65
C ILE A 18 14.84 -44.78 31.11
N ARG A 19 14.51 -43.84 32.00
CA ARG A 19 13.99 -42.51 31.64
C ARG A 19 15.17 -41.57 31.38
N THR A 20 15.28 -41.06 30.16
CA THR A 20 16.26 -40.05 29.75
C THR A 20 15.72 -38.66 30.11
N THR A 21 16.37 -37.97 31.05
CA THR A 21 16.04 -36.58 31.42
C THR A 21 16.86 -35.64 30.52
N THR A 22 16.21 -34.94 29.58
CA THR A 22 16.85 -33.90 28.75
C THR A 22 16.67 -32.53 29.40
N THR A 23 17.78 -31.94 29.84
CA THR A 23 17.83 -30.56 30.36
C THR A 23 17.65 -29.56 29.21
N PRO A 24 16.73 -28.57 29.30
CA PRO A 24 16.55 -27.58 28.25
C PRO A 24 17.73 -26.60 28.21
N ARG A 25 18.21 -26.32 26.99
CA ARG A 25 19.27 -25.34 26.70
C ARG A 25 18.81 -23.92 27.08
N PRO A 26 19.65 -23.10 27.74
CA PRO A 26 19.28 -21.72 28.07
C PRO A 26 19.08 -20.92 26.77
N THR A 27 17.88 -20.40 26.58
CA THR A 27 17.52 -19.53 25.45
C THR A 27 18.02 -18.12 25.73
N ARG A 28 18.94 -17.65 24.89
CA ARG A 28 19.36 -16.23 24.85
C ARG A 28 18.10 -15.38 24.61
N PRO A 29 17.81 -14.36 25.44
CA PRO A 29 16.65 -13.51 25.21
C PRO A 29 16.78 -12.83 23.85
N THR A 30 15.81 -13.07 22.97
CA THR A 30 15.66 -12.32 21.72
C THR A 30 15.35 -10.88 22.09
N PRO A 31 16.09 -9.89 21.55
CA PRO A 31 15.71 -8.50 21.74
C PRO A 31 14.33 -8.32 21.09
N VAL A 32 13.32 -8.07 21.93
CA VAL A 32 12.00 -7.70 21.46
C VAL A 32 12.12 -6.25 21.00
N TYR A 33 12.35 -6.05 19.71
CA TYR A 33 12.21 -4.73 19.10
C TYR A 33 10.73 -4.36 19.15
N THR A 34 10.34 -3.58 20.15
CA THR A 34 9.02 -2.93 20.25
C THR A 34 8.91 -1.67 19.40
N GLY A 35 9.86 -1.43 18.49
CA GLY A 35 9.73 -0.41 17.47
C GLY A 35 8.80 -0.90 16.37
N GLN A 36 7.52 -0.54 16.44
CA GLN A 36 6.70 -0.53 15.23
C GLN A 36 7.45 0.32 14.21
N CYS A 37 7.81 -0.23 13.04
CA CYS A 37 8.24 0.61 11.93
C CYS A 37 7.06 1.54 11.62
N GLN A 38 7.10 2.78 12.12
CA GLN A 38 6.09 3.77 11.81
C GLN A 38 6.19 4.05 10.31
N SER A 39 5.15 3.66 9.57
CA SER A 39 5.08 3.96 8.15
C SER A 39 4.80 5.43 7.96
N SER A 40 5.49 6.03 7.00
CA SER A 40 5.34 7.42 6.59
C SER A 40 5.36 7.46 5.08
N GLY A 41 4.72 8.47 4.49
CA GLY A 41 4.75 8.66 3.04
C GLY A 41 3.97 9.88 2.59
N ASP A 42 4.24 10.31 1.37
CA ASP A 42 3.52 11.39 0.71
C ASP A 42 2.59 10.80 -0.35
N VAL A 43 1.29 10.91 -0.10
CA VAL A 43 0.24 10.19 -0.83
C VAL A 43 -0.60 11.17 -1.64
N THR A 44 -0.70 10.94 -2.94
CA THR A 44 -1.60 11.69 -3.82
C THR A 44 -2.73 10.81 -4.27
N PHE A 45 -3.97 11.19 -3.98
CA PHE A 45 -5.14 10.56 -4.58
C PHE A 45 -5.49 11.28 -5.87
N ILE A 46 -5.62 10.53 -6.97
CA ILE A 46 -6.01 11.04 -8.28
C ILE A 46 -7.37 10.44 -8.62
N LEU A 47 -8.41 11.25 -8.70
CA LEU A 47 -9.78 10.80 -8.96
C LEU A 47 -10.21 11.15 -10.38
N ASP A 48 -10.69 10.14 -11.09
CA ASP A 48 -11.36 10.32 -12.36
C ASP A 48 -12.74 10.95 -12.13
N SER A 49 -12.98 12.09 -12.75
CA SER A 49 -14.26 12.81 -12.74
C SER A 49 -14.91 12.84 -14.13
N SER A 50 -14.43 12.02 -15.07
CA SER A 50 -14.94 11.96 -16.43
C SER A 50 -16.42 11.55 -16.50
N GLY A 51 -17.00 11.72 -17.68
CA GLY A 51 -18.39 11.42 -17.96
C GLY A 51 -18.76 9.95 -17.79
N SER A 52 -17.84 9.02 -18.01
CA SER A 52 -18.08 7.58 -17.82
C SER A 52 -18.25 7.21 -16.36
N VAL A 53 -17.57 7.93 -15.46
CA VAL A 53 -17.67 7.72 -14.01
C VAL A 53 -19.08 8.08 -13.54
N GLY A 54 -19.56 9.27 -13.89
CA GLY A 54 -20.81 9.83 -13.39
C GLY A 54 -20.76 10.25 -11.91
N GLU A 55 -21.69 11.10 -11.51
CA GLU A 55 -21.69 11.72 -10.17
C GLU A 55 -21.81 10.69 -9.02
N GLU A 56 -22.58 9.62 -9.22
CA GLU A 56 -22.77 8.58 -8.21
C GLU A 56 -21.46 7.84 -7.90
N ASN A 57 -20.75 7.35 -8.93
CA ASN A 57 -19.48 6.66 -8.71
C ASN A 57 -18.41 7.62 -8.20
N PHE A 58 -18.43 8.89 -8.63
CA PHE A 58 -17.54 9.90 -8.08
C PHE A 58 -17.78 10.13 -6.58
N GLY A 59 -19.04 10.11 -6.14
CA GLY A 59 -19.41 10.05 -4.71
C GLY A 59 -18.79 8.85 -3.99
N ARG A 60 -18.83 7.66 -4.60
CA ARG A 60 -18.18 6.45 -4.07
C ARG A 60 -16.65 6.60 -4.01
N MET A 61 -16.02 7.22 -5.00
CA MET A 61 -14.59 7.52 -5.02
C MET A 61 -14.18 8.46 -3.87
N ARG A 62 -14.93 9.54 -3.64
CA ARG A 62 -14.71 10.46 -2.50
C ARG A 62 -14.78 9.70 -1.17
N ASN A 63 -15.79 8.85 -0.99
CA ASN A 63 -15.94 8.03 0.22
C ASN A 63 -14.80 7.01 0.39
N PHE A 64 -14.33 6.42 -0.70
CA PHE A 64 -13.18 5.52 -0.70
C PHE A 64 -11.92 6.23 -0.20
N ILE A 65 -11.58 7.40 -0.76
CA ILE A 65 -10.37 8.13 -0.34
C ILE A 65 -10.48 8.70 1.07
N ALA A 66 -11.67 9.14 1.50
CA ALA A 66 -11.91 9.55 2.88
C ALA A 66 -11.70 8.37 3.85
N SER A 67 -12.18 7.19 3.48
CA SER A 67 -11.96 5.97 4.27
C SER A 67 -10.49 5.58 4.33
N ALA A 68 -9.75 5.72 3.23
CA ALA A 68 -8.31 5.45 3.20
C ALA A 68 -7.51 6.43 4.08
N VAL A 69 -7.85 7.73 4.04
CA VAL A 69 -7.19 8.76 4.86
C VAL A 69 -7.43 8.53 6.36
N ARG A 70 -8.59 8.00 6.75
CA ARG A 70 -8.91 7.70 8.16
C ARG A 70 -7.87 6.78 8.82
N ASP A 71 -7.33 5.84 8.06
CA ASP A 71 -6.38 4.83 8.52
C ASP A 71 -4.92 5.33 8.47
N LEU A 72 -4.69 6.56 8.01
CA LEU A 72 -3.36 7.19 7.94
C LEU A 72 -3.11 8.12 9.14
N GLU A 73 -1.86 8.15 9.58
CA GLU A 73 -1.36 9.03 10.64
C GLU A 73 -0.97 10.41 10.09
N VAL A 74 -1.97 11.20 9.70
CA VAL A 74 -1.77 12.57 9.17
C VAL A 74 -1.47 13.57 10.27
N ASP A 75 -2.21 13.52 11.39
CA ASP A 75 -2.14 14.56 12.44
C ASP A 75 -0.75 14.63 13.11
N ASN A 76 0.00 13.52 13.07
CA ASN A 76 1.38 13.41 13.54
C ASN A 76 2.43 13.71 12.45
N GLY A 77 1.99 14.05 11.23
CA GLY A 77 2.84 14.35 10.09
C GLY A 77 3.54 13.14 9.45
N PHE A 78 3.19 11.90 9.83
CA PHE A 78 3.75 10.70 9.18
C PHE A 78 3.27 10.59 7.75
N PHE A 79 2.01 10.95 7.48
CA PHE A 79 1.48 11.03 6.13
C PHE A 79 1.12 12.45 5.73
N ARG A 80 1.43 12.81 4.49
CA ARG A 80 0.94 14.03 3.84
C ARG A 80 0.07 13.65 2.66
N ILE A 81 -1.05 14.34 2.48
CA ILE A 81 -2.06 13.99 1.49
C ILE A 81 -2.23 15.14 0.50
N ALA A 82 -2.26 14.80 -0.78
CA ALA A 82 -2.70 15.68 -1.85
C ALA A 82 -3.86 15.02 -2.62
N VAL A 83 -4.71 15.83 -3.25
CA VAL A 83 -5.80 15.33 -4.08
C VAL A 83 -5.83 16.06 -5.42
N ILE A 84 -5.93 15.27 -6.48
CA ILE A 84 -6.13 15.70 -7.86
C ILE A 84 -7.45 15.11 -8.35
N THR A 85 -8.23 15.87 -9.09
CA THR A 85 -9.27 15.30 -9.97
C THR A 85 -8.87 15.54 -11.42
N TYR A 86 -9.39 14.72 -12.33
CA TYR A 86 -9.23 14.97 -13.75
C TYR A 86 -10.46 14.60 -14.56
N SER A 87 -10.67 15.34 -15.64
CA SER A 87 -11.53 14.96 -16.77
C SER A 87 -10.82 15.38 -18.05
N ASP A 88 -11.23 16.48 -18.69
CA ASP A 88 -10.51 17.09 -19.82
C ASP A 88 -9.12 17.58 -19.41
N SER A 89 -9.03 18.09 -18.19
CA SER A 89 -7.80 18.59 -17.57
C SER A 89 -7.75 18.18 -16.10
N ALA A 90 -6.53 18.15 -15.55
CA ALA A 90 -6.31 17.83 -14.15
C ALA A 90 -6.30 19.09 -13.28
N THR A 91 -7.02 19.02 -12.14
CA THR A 91 -7.12 20.06 -11.13
C THR A 91 -6.53 19.54 -9.82
N VAL A 92 -5.55 20.25 -9.27
CA VAL A 92 -5.05 20.00 -7.91
C VAL A 92 -5.97 20.73 -6.93
N HIS A 93 -6.65 19.99 -6.05
CA HIS A 93 -7.53 20.57 -5.04
C HIS A 93 -6.76 21.05 -3.82
N PHE A 94 -5.73 20.30 -3.44
CA PHE A 94 -4.79 20.69 -2.39
C PHE A 94 -3.50 19.87 -2.48
N TYR A 95 -2.42 20.45 -1.96
CA TYR A 95 -1.06 19.93 -1.98
C TYR A 95 -0.69 19.26 -0.65
N LEU A 96 0.47 18.59 -0.61
CA LEU A 96 0.96 17.82 0.54
C LEU A 96 1.16 18.67 1.81
N ASN A 97 1.38 19.98 1.65
CA ASN A 97 1.53 20.93 2.75
C ASN A 97 0.30 21.81 3.01
N THR A 98 -0.83 21.55 2.34
CA THR A 98 -2.02 22.41 2.49
C THR A 98 -2.75 22.16 3.81
N TYR A 99 -2.90 20.90 4.22
CA TYR A 99 -3.60 20.52 5.44
C TYR A 99 -2.70 19.67 6.33
N SER A 100 -2.80 19.89 7.64
CA SER A 100 -2.06 19.14 8.66
C SER A 100 -2.95 18.27 9.54
N SER A 101 -4.28 18.36 9.39
CA SER A 101 -5.24 17.55 10.15
C SER A 101 -6.15 16.69 9.27
N LYS A 102 -6.54 15.51 9.77
CA LYS A 102 -7.52 14.64 9.10
C LYS A 102 -8.87 15.33 8.92
N ALA A 103 -9.28 16.16 9.90
CA ALA A 103 -10.54 16.89 9.85
C ALA A 103 -10.61 17.83 8.63
N GLU A 104 -9.57 18.64 8.41
CA GLU A 104 -9.51 19.55 7.25
C GLU A 104 -9.47 18.78 5.92
N ILE A 105 -8.73 17.67 5.88
CA ILE A 105 -8.68 16.81 4.68
C ILE A 105 -10.06 16.21 4.38
N PHE A 106 -10.78 15.73 5.39
CA PHE A 106 -12.13 15.21 5.18
C PHE A 106 -13.08 16.28 4.65
N ASP A 107 -13.08 17.46 5.25
CA ASP A 107 -13.90 18.58 4.77
C ASP A 107 -13.55 18.97 3.33
N ALA A 108 -12.25 19.01 3.01
CA ALA A 108 -11.79 19.30 1.66
C ALA A 108 -12.27 18.23 0.67
N ILE A 109 -12.09 16.94 0.97
CA ILE A 109 -12.53 15.83 0.11
C ILE A 109 -14.04 15.90 -0.16
N HIS A 110 -14.86 16.17 0.85
CA HIS A 110 -16.31 16.25 0.69
C HIS A 110 -16.74 17.39 -0.25
N ARG A 111 -15.98 18.50 -0.26
CA ARG A 111 -16.26 19.68 -1.09
C ARG A 111 -15.76 19.56 -2.53
N ILE A 112 -14.99 18.53 -2.87
CA ILE A 112 -14.50 18.33 -4.24
C ILE A 112 -15.71 18.11 -5.17
N PRO A 113 -15.89 18.97 -6.20
CA PRO A 113 -17.00 18.85 -7.14
C PRO A 113 -16.73 17.73 -8.16
N TYR A 114 -17.81 17.12 -8.64
CA TYR A 114 -17.77 16.32 -9.86
C TYR A 114 -17.72 17.25 -11.08
N VAL A 115 -16.80 17.00 -12.01
CA VAL A 115 -16.63 17.80 -13.23
C VAL A 115 -16.64 16.90 -14.45
N TYR A 116 -17.79 16.82 -15.11
CA TYR A 116 -17.99 16.05 -16.34
C TYR A 116 -16.98 16.43 -17.43
N GLY A 117 -16.51 15.44 -18.19
CA GLY A 117 -15.65 15.63 -19.35
C GLY A 117 -15.11 14.30 -19.91
N TYR A 118 -14.11 14.40 -20.78
CA TYR A 118 -13.27 13.31 -21.25
C TYR A 118 -12.36 12.78 -20.12
N THR A 119 -11.45 11.88 -20.47
CA THR A 119 -10.59 11.14 -19.54
C THR A 119 -9.13 11.40 -19.93
N ASN A 120 -8.50 12.41 -19.34
CA ASN A 120 -7.10 12.79 -19.60
C ASN A 120 -6.16 12.36 -18.46
N THR A 121 -5.94 11.05 -18.33
CA THR A 121 -5.09 10.46 -17.30
C THR A 121 -3.64 10.96 -17.37
N ALA A 122 -3.14 11.25 -18.57
CA ALA A 122 -1.77 11.73 -18.78
C ALA A 122 -1.54 13.08 -18.08
N ASP A 123 -2.50 14.01 -18.17
CA ASP A 123 -2.37 15.31 -17.50
C ASP A 123 -2.39 15.18 -15.97
N ALA A 124 -3.19 14.26 -15.43
CA ALA A 124 -3.23 13.98 -14.00
C ALA A 124 -1.90 13.47 -13.45
N LEU A 125 -1.28 12.50 -14.14
CA LEU A 125 0.03 11.98 -13.79
C LEU A 125 1.13 13.04 -13.93
N ARG A 126 1.03 13.88 -14.96
CA ARG A 126 1.94 15.02 -15.17
C ARG A 126 1.84 16.03 -14.04
N ARG A 127 0.63 16.41 -13.61
CA ARG A 127 0.38 17.31 -12.47
C ARG A 127 0.91 16.73 -11.15
N ALA A 128 0.68 15.45 -10.89
CA ALA A 128 1.24 14.80 -9.72
C ALA A 128 2.78 14.90 -9.70
N ARG A 129 3.43 14.60 -10.83
CA ARG A 129 4.90 14.61 -10.96
C ARG A 129 5.52 16.01 -10.89
N LEU A 130 4.94 16.99 -11.57
CA LEU A 130 5.55 18.32 -11.72
C LEU A 130 5.12 19.31 -10.62
N ASP A 131 3.88 19.19 -10.14
CA ASP A 131 3.32 20.16 -9.22
C ASP A 131 3.32 19.59 -7.80
N VAL A 132 2.66 18.44 -7.58
CA VAL A 132 2.46 17.90 -6.22
C VAL A 132 3.76 17.39 -5.60
N TYR A 133 4.51 16.55 -6.28
CA TYR A 133 5.80 16.03 -5.81
C TYR A 133 6.93 17.03 -6.06
N SER A 134 6.80 18.20 -5.45
CA SER A 134 7.80 19.25 -5.42
C SER A 134 8.05 19.75 -4.00
N PRO A 135 9.27 20.18 -3.65
CA PRO A 135 9.57 20.68 -2.32
C PRO A 135 8.70 21.87 -1.90
N SER A 136 8.36 22.76 -2.84
CA SER A 136 7.48 23.92 -2.60
C SER A 136 6.05 23.53 -2.21
N HIS A 137 5.60 22.35 -2.62
CA HIS A 137 4.26 21.82 -2.33
C HIS A 137 4.26 20.74 -1.25
N GLY A 138 5.37 20.60 -0.51
CA GLY A 138 5.42 19.77 0.69
C GLY A 138 5.97 18.36 0.48
N ASP A 139 6.55 18.04 -0.67
CA ASP A 139 7.19 16.75 -0.92
C ASP A 139 8.43 16.55 -0.03
N ARG A 140 8.52 15.38 0.60
CA ARG A 140 9.59 15.00 1.53
C ARG A 140 10.53 13.99 0.89
N THR A 141 11.80 14.36 0.75
CA THR A 141 12.82 13.49 0.14
C THR A 141 13.20 12.27 0.98
N ASN A 142 12.83 12.24 2.27
CA ASN A 142 13.17 11.19 3.21
C ASN A 142 12.05 10.16 3.43
N VAL A 143 10.91 10.32 2.76
CA VAL A 143 9.80 9.37 2.78
C VAL A 143 9.44 8.99 1.35
N PRO A 144 8.72 7.88 1.15
CA PRO A 144 8.35 7.46 -0.19
C PRO A 144 7.06 8.11 -0.68
N ASN A 145 6.99 8.27 -2.00
CA ASN A 145 5.87 8.89 -2.70
C ASN A 145 4.96 7.84 -3.33
N LEU A 146 3.64 8.00 -3.17
CA LEU A 146 2.63 7.08 -3.68
C LEU A 146 1.46 7.83 -4.33
N VAL A 147 1.22 7.53 -5.60
CA VAL A 147 -0.03 7.86 -6.29
C VAL A 147 -1.03 6.73 -6.12
N VAL A 148 -2.23 7.06 -5.66
CA VAL A 148 -3.41 6.19 -5.70
C VAL A 148 -4.38 6.76 -6.71
N MET A 149 -4.43 6.15 -7.89
CA MET A 149 -5.33 6.54 -8.97
C MET A 149 -6.63 5.78 -8.85
N VAL A 150 -7.76 6.47 -8.92
CA VAL A 150 -9.10 5.91 -8.81
C VAL A 150 -9.87 6.28 -10.08
N THR A 151 -10.22 5.29 -10.90
CA THR A 151 -10.82 5.51 -12.23
C THR A 151 -11.76 4.36 -12.58
N ASP A 152 -12.66 4.55 -13.55
CA ASP A 152 -13.56 3.53 -14.07
C ASP A 152 -13.08 2.90 -15.38
N GLY A 153 -11.99 3.38 -16.00
CA GLY A 153 -11.64 2.94 -17.34
C GLY A 153 -10.40 3.55 -17.97
N GLU A 154 -10.37 3.47 -19.30
CA GLU A 154 -9.25 3.89 -20.14
C GLU A 154 -9.30 5.39 -20.46
N SER A 155 -8.11 5.98 -20.60
CA SER A 155 -7.95 7.35 -21.11
C SER A 155 -8.46 7.45 -22.55
N ASN A 156 -9.29 8.46 -22.82
CA ASN A 156 -9.79 8.77 -24.16
C ASN A 156 -9.30 10.14 -24.66
N MET A 157 -8.57 10.88 -23.82
CA MET A 157 -7.90 12.12 -24.18
C MET A 157 -6.39 11.98 -23.97
N ASN A 158 -5.62 12.20 -25.04
CA ASN A 158 -4.18 11.95 -25.09
C ASN A 158 -3.76 10.55 -24.58
N PRO A 159 -4.45 9.45 -24.96
CA PRO A 159 -4.16 8.11 -24.43
C PRO A 159 -2.70 7.71 -24.62
N GLN A 160 -2.09 8.10 -25.74
CA GLN A 160 -0.69 7.82 -26.09
C GLN A 160 0.33 8.42 -25.10
N GLN A 161 -0.06 9.43 -24.32
CA GLN A 161 0.81 10.06 -23.31
C GLN A 161 0.66 9.43 -21.92
N THR A 162 -0.36 8.60 -21.68
CA THR A 162 -0.64 8.01 -20.36
C THR A 162 0.52 7.14 -19.88
N LEU A 163 0.99 6.21 -20.72
CA LEU A 163 2.12 5.34 -20.39
C LEU A 163 3.45 6.11 -20.25
N PRO A 164 3.82 7.01 -21.19
CA PRO A 164 4.99 7.87 -21.01
C PRO A 164 5.01 8.67 -19.70
N GLU A 165 3.88 9.26 -19.29
CA GLU A 165 3.81 9.99 -18.02
C GLU A 165 3.86 9.05 -16.80
N ALA A 166 3.21 7.89 -16.86
CA ALA A 166 3.33 6.86 -15.84
C ALA A 166 4.77 6.39 -15.65
N ASP A 167 5.54 6.25 -16.73
CA ASP A 167 6.95 5.90 -16.67
C ASP A 167 7.82 7.05 -16.14
N ARG A 168 7.46 8.30 -16.43
CA ARG A 168 8.17 9.47 -15.90
C ARG A 168 8.00 9.58 -14.38
N ILE A 169 6.79 9.39 -13.86
CA ILE A 169 6.53 9.46 -12.42
C ILE A 169 7.10 8.24 -11.67
N ARG A 170 7.08 7.05 -12.28
CA ARG A 170 7.79 5.87 -11.72
C ARG A 170 9.30 6.09 -11.63
N ARG A 171 9.89 6.69 -12.66
CA ARG A 171 11.33 7.01 -12.68
C ARG A 171 11.74 8.10 -11.69
N SER A 172 10.81 8.95 -11.24
CA SER A 172 11.07 9.89 -10.14
C SER A 172 10.98 9.25 -8.75
N GLY A 173 10.84 7.92 -8.66
CA GLY A 173 10.79 7.20 -7.38
C GLY A 173 9.39 7.13 -6.76
N THR A 174 8.36 7.58 -7.48
CA THR A 174 6.97 7.53 -7.03
C THR A 174 6.30 6.23 -7.47
N SER A 175 5.65 5.54 -6.53
CA SER A 175 4.84 4.35 -6.85
C SER A 175 3.46 4.75 -7.34
N ILE A 176 2.85 3.95 -8.22
CA ILE A 176 1.46 4.15 -8.68
C ILE A 176 0.67 2.89 -8.37
N ILE A 177 -0.49 3.05 -7.72
CA ILE A 177 -1.50 2.02 -7.55
C ILE A 177 -2.78 2.52 -8.20
N THR A 178 -3.47 1.64 -8.94
CA THR A 178 -4.75 1.96 -9.57
C THR A 178 -5.88 1.17 -8.91
N VAL A 179 -6.98 1.85 -8.61
CA VAL A 179 -8.21 1.32 -8.05
C VAL A 179 -9.32 1.53 -9.08
N ALA A 180 -9.91 0.43 -9.55
CA ALA A 180 -10.98 0.48 -10.53
C ALA A 180 -12.35 0.62 -9.84
N VAL A 181 -13.21 1.50 -10.34
CA VAL A 181 -14.59 1.70 -9.84
C VAL A 181 -15.59 1.34 -10.95
N GLY A 182 -16.68 0.65 -10.61
CA GLY A 182 -17.75 0.32 -11.56
C GLY A 182 -17.54 -0.97 -12.38
N VAL A 183 -16.41 -1.66 -12.20
CA VAL A 183 -16.18 -2.98 -12.83
C VAL A 183 -16.61 -4.12 -11.90
N PRO A 184 -17.51 -5.04 -12.31
CA PRO A 184 -17.70 -6.29 -11.60
C PRO A 184 -16.41 -7.10 -11.65
N ASN A 185 -15.66 -7.11 -10.54
CA ASN A 185 -14.54 -7.97 -10.11
C ASN A 185 -13.44 -8.40 -11.11
N ASN A 186 -13.44 -7.99 -12.37
CA ASN A 186 -12.71 -8.70 -13.43
C ASN A 186 -11.91 -7.81 -14.40
N LEU A 187 -11.92 -6.48 -14.30
CA LEU A 187 -11.20 -5.62 -15.25
C LEU A 187 -9.84 -5.18 -14.71
N GLU A 188 -8.82 -5.71 -15.36
CA GLU A 188 -7.41 -5.39 -15.19
C GLU A 188 -7.14 -4.06 -15.90
N LEU A 189 -7.02 -2.95 -15.16
CA LEU A 189 -6.50 -1.70 -15.73
C LEU A 189 -4.99 -1.83 -15.89
N SER A 190 -4.58 -2.14 -17.12
CA SER A 190 -3.18 -2.38 -17.47
C SER A 190 -2.42 -1.05 -17.58
N LEU A 191 -1.73 -0.67 -16.50
CA LEU A 191 -0.52 0.14 -16.56
C LEU A 191 0.68 -0.80 -16.30
N ASN A 192 0.89 -1.81 -17.14
CA ASN A 192 2.02 -2.75 -17.00
C ASN A 192 3.36 -1.99 -16.87
N SER A 193 4.38 -2.39 -16.10
CA SER A 193 4.76 -3.72 -15.64
C SER A 193 5.37 -3.63 -14.22
N ARG A 194 4.83 -4.43 -13.29
CA ARG A 194 5.13 -4.64 -11.84
C ARG A 194 3.90 -4.61 -10.93
N SER A 195 2.70 -4.61 -11.49
CA SER A 195 1.45 -4.77 -10.76
C SER A 195 1.40 -6.15 -10.08
N ARG A 196 1.88 -6.23 -8.83
CA ARG A 196 1.46 -7.28 -7.92
C ARG A 196 0.03 -6.98 -7.56
N ILE A 197 -0.87 -7.82 -8.08
CA ILE A 197 -2.25 -7.98 -7.64
C ILE A 197 -2.26 -7.96 -6.11
N LEU A 198 -2.73 -6.88 -5.50
CA LEU A 198 -3.38 -6.97 -4.20
C LEU A 198 -4.86 -6.99 -4.51
N GLN A 199 -5.51 -8.12 -4.25
CA GLN A 199 -6.93 -8.10 -3.98
C GLN A 199 -7.18 -7.00 -2.96
N ILE A 200 -7.97 -5.99 -3.34
CA ILE A 200 -8.35 -4.89 -2.47
C ILE A 200 -9.41 -5.42 -1.49
N SER A 201 -8.99 -6.33 -0.61
CA SER A 201 -9.40 -6.23 0.78
C SER A 201 -8.70 -4.98 1.28
N ILE A 202 -9.43 -3.88 1.43
CA ILE A 202 -8.94 -2.65 2.08
C ILE A 202 -8.73 -2.98 3.57
N THR A 203 -7.74 -3.80 3.85
CA THR A 203 -6.91 -3.60 5.02
C THR A 203 -5.69 -2.90 4.46
N LEU A 204 -5.44 -1.69 4.91
CA LEU A 204 -4.20 -0.93 4.70
C LEU A 204 -3.01 -1.66 5.36
N ALA A 205 -2.84 -2.96 5.12
CA ALA A 205 -1.71 -3.77 5.52
C ALA A 205 -0.46 -3.43 4.68
N ALA A 206 -0.64 -2.73 3.55
CA ALA A 206 0.47 -2.15 2.79
C ALA A 206 1.13 -0.95 3.49
N ALA A 207 0.48 -0.30 4.46
CA ALA A 207 1.15 0.59 5.39
C ALA A 207 1.88 -0.16 6.53
N ARG A 208 1.71 -1.49 6.67
CA ARG A 208 2.49 -2.31 7.61
C ARG A 208 3.73 -2.95 6.99
N ALA A 209 3.85 -2.96 5.67
CA ALA A 209 4.98 -3.56 4.96
C ALA A 209 5.71 -2.51 4.13
N CYS A 210 6.62 -1.77 4.79
CA CYS A 210 7.73 -1.02 4.21
C CYS A 210 7.53 -0.57 2.75
N ILE A 211 6.99 0.63 2.56
CA ILE A 211 7.32 1.41 1.38
C ILE A 211 8.84 1.70 1.47
N LYS A 212 9.64 0.89 0.78
CA LYS A 212 11.08 0.66 1.01
C LYS A 212 11.95 1.81 0.48
N PRO A 213 12.99 2.28 1.23
CA PRO A 213 14.36 2.17 0.69
C PRO A 213 15.42 1.80 1.77
N PRO A 214 16.74 1.81 1.48
CA PRO A 214 17.62 0.64 1.59
C PRO A 214 18.24 0.41 2.97
N ARG A 215 18.25 -0.86 3.38
CA ARG A 215 19.15 -1.48 4.37
C ARG A 215 19.06 -0.98 5.83
N ALA A 216 18.65 -1.93 6.66
CA ALA A 216 18.94 -2.08 8.08
C ALA A 216 18.23 -1.11 9.04
N CYS A 217 17.07 -1.55 9.52
CA CYS A 217 16.79 -1.37 10.95
C CYS A 217 17.82 -2.24 11.68
N ILE A 218 18.87 -1.61 12.23
CA ILE A 218 19.81 -2.22 13.18
C ILE A 218 19.24 -2.06 14.57
#